data_AF-A0A1I5IYM1-F1
#
_entry.id   AF-A0A1I5IYM1-F1
#
_cell.length_a   1.000
_cell.length_b   1.000
_cell.length_c   1.000
_cell.angle_alpha   90.00
_cell.angle_beta   90.00
_cell.angle_gamma   90.00
#
_symmetry.space_group_name_H-M   'P 1'
#
loop_
_entity.id
_entity.type
_entity.pdbx_description
1 polymer ?
#
loop_
_entity_poly.entity_id
_entity_poly.type
_entity_poly.pdbx_seq_one_letter_code
_entity_poly.pdbx_strand_id
1 'polypeptide(L)'
;LLAENALFRLRAAQGVLGLADRHDPGRLEAACARATAAGDPSYRTIKGILAAGTETTPAHDPAARPTGDGGAAAHLHGPSQLFADVIPLPTSAGVAADPPAGTDPDTGTDTALTSQSVVS
;
A
#
# COMPACT_ATOMS: atom_id res chain seq x y z
N LEU A 1 -38.25 4.26 11.28
CA LEU A 1 -36.85 4.55 10.84
C LEU A 1 -35.89 4.81 12.01
N LEU A 2 -35.92 5.97 12.70
CA LEU A 2 -34.96 6.23 13.81
C LEU A 2 -35.12 5.25 14.98
N ALA A 3 -36.36 4.98 15.41
CA ALA A 3 -36.64 4.08 16.52
C ALA A 3 -36.19 2.63 16.25
N GLU A 4 -36.39 2.11 15.03
CA GLU A 4 -36.00 0.74 14.66
C GLU A 4 -34.47 0.58 14.59
N ASN A 5 -33.76 1.58 14.06
CA ASN A 5 -32.30 1.59 14.02
C ASN A 5 -31.71 1.65 15.44
N ALA A 6 -32.30 2.46 16.32
CA ALA A 6 -31.89 2.56 17.72
C ALA A 6 -32.09 1.24 18.48
N LEU A 7 -33.24 0.57 18.30
CA LEU A 7 -33.51 -0.73 18.92
C LEU A 7 -32.55 -1.83 18.45
N PHE A 8 -32.23 -1.85 17.15
CA PHE A 8 -31.24 -2.79 16.60
C PHE A 8 -29.86 -2.58 17.25
N ARG A 9 -29.40 -1.34 17.33
CA ARG A 9 -28.12 -0.99 17.96
C ARG A 9 -28.11 -1.30 19.45
N LEU A 10 -29.19 -1.02 20.18
CA LEU A 10 -29.31 -1.34 21.59
C LEU A 10 -29.23 -2.85 21.83
N ARG A 11 -29.92 -3.65 21.01
CA ARG A 11 -29.85 -5.12 21.12
C ARG A 11 -28.46 -5.67 20.81
N ALA A 12 -27.77 -5.08 19.84
CA ALA A 12 -26.38 -5.43 19.54
C ALA A 12 -25.48 -5.13 20.75
N ALA A 13 -25.61 -3.95 21.36
CA ALA A 13 -24.84 -3.57 22.55
C ALA A 13 -25.11 -4.51 23.73
N GLN A 14 -26.38 -4.87 23.98
CA GLN A 14 -26.74 -5.86 25.00
C GLN A 14 -26.10 -7.23 24.74
N GLY A 15 -26.04 -7.67 23.48
CA GLY A 15 -25.36 -8.91 23.11
C GLY A 15 -23.85 -8.88 23.38
N VAL A 16 -23.20 -7.73 23.16
CA VAL A 16 -21.77 -7.53 23.44
C VAL A 16 -21.50 -7.54 24.95
N LEU A 17 -22.37 -6.95 25.77
CA LEU A 17 -22.27 -7.04 27.24
C LEU A 17 -22.29 -8.49 27.72
N GLY A 18 -23.13 -9.35 27.13
CA GLY A 18 -23.15 -10.77 27.43
C GLY A 18 -21.91 -11.56 26.95
N LEU A 19 -21.00 -10.97 26.18
CA LEU A 19 -19.68 -11.54 25.90
C LEU A 19 -18.66 -11.20 26.98
N ALA A 20 -18.81 -10.06 27.66
CA ALA A 20 -17.92 -9.62 28.74
C ALA A 20 -17.90 -10.60 29.92
N ASP A 21 -19.00 -11.33 30.14
CA ASP A 21 -19.06 -12.36 31.19
C ASP A 21 -18.20 -13.61 30.88
N ARG A 22 -17.86 -13.84 29.61
CA ARG A 22 -17.18 -15.07 29.14
C ARG A 22 -15.77 -14.84 28.63
N HIS A 23 -15.43 -13.61 28.28
CA HIS A 23 -14.16 -13.24 27.68
C HIS A 23 -13.44 -12.24 28.56
N ASP A 24 -12.10 -12.29 28.53
CA ASP A 24 -11.28 -11.27 29.17
C ASP A 24 -11.66 -9.87 28.63
N PRO A 25 -11.83 -8.85 29.50
CA PRO A 25 -12.20 -7.50 29.09
C PRO A 25 -11.25 -6.88 28.06
N GLY A 26 -9.94 -7.11 28.20
CA GLY A 26 -8.94 -6.59 27.27
C GLY A 26 -9.06 -7.21 25.88
N ARG A 27 -9.31 -8.52 25.82
CA ARG A 27 -9.58 -9.21 24.54
C ARG A 27 -10.87 -8.74 23.89
N LEU A 28 -11.92 -8.47 24.68
CA LEU A 28 -13.19 -7.99 24.16
C LEU A 28 -13.07 -6.57 23.58
N GLU A 29 -12.40 -5.66 24.28
CA GLU A 29 -12.10 -4.29 23.81
C GLU A 29 -11.32 -4.33 22.49
N ALA A 30 -10.28 -5.16 22.39
CA ALA A 30 -9.50 -5.33 21.16
C ALA A 30 -10.36 -5.87 20.00
N ALA A 31 -11.28 -6.81 20.27
CA ALA A 31 -12.19 -7.32 19.26
C ALA A 31 -13.20 -6.26 18.79
N CYS A 32 -13.73 -5.44 19.71
CA CYS A 32 -14.62 -4.32 19.38
C CYS A 32 -13.91 -3.26 18.52
N ALA A 33 -12.67 -2.91 18.87
CA ALA A 33 -11.85 -2.01 18.07
C ALA A 33 -11.62 -2.56 16.65
N ARG A 34 -11.29 -3.86 16.53
CA ARG A 34 -11.12 -4.52 15.23
C ARG A 34 -12.41 -4.54 14.40
N ALA A 35 -13.55 -4.87 15.01
CA ALA A 35 -14.84 -4.87 14.34
C ALA A 35 -15.21 -3.47 13.82
N THR A 36 -14.90 -2.43 14.60
CA THR A 36 -15.10 -1.02 14.21
C THR A 36 -14.19 -0.62 13.06
N ALA A 37 -12.91 -1.01 13.09
CA ALA A 37 -11.98 -0.78 11.99
C ALA A 37 -12.40 -1.49 10.69
N ALA A 38 -13.05 -2.65 10.80
CA ALA A 38 -13.62 -3.37 9.67
C ALA A 38 -14.97 -2.78 9.17
N GLY A 39 -15.55 -1.81 9.89
CA GLY A 39 -16.81 -1.17 9.54
C GLY A 39 -18.09 -1.93 9.94
N ASP A 40 -17.96 -3.04 10.68
CA ASP A 40 -19.10 -3.82 11.16
C ASP A 40 -19.00 -4.13 12.67
N PRO A 41 -19.47 -3.23 13.54
CA PRO A 41 -19.50 -3.45 15.00
C PRO A 41 -20.65 -4.37 15.44
N SER A 42 -20.97 -5.41 14.66
CA SER A 42 -22.02 -6.37 15.00
C SER A 42 -21.53 -7.44 15.98
N TYR A 43 -22.46 -7.93 16.82
CA TYR A 43 -22.19 -9.05 17.73
C TYR A 43 -21.61 -10.28 17.00
N ARG A 44 -22.08 -10.58 15.79
CA ARG A 44 -21.58 -11.72 15.01
C ARG A 44 -20.11 -11.53 14.63
N THR A 45 -19.74 -10.33 14.19
CA THR A 45 -18.35 -10.02 13.83
C THR A 45 -17.45 -10.04 15.04
N ILE A 46 -17.85 -9.42 16.15
CA ILE A 46 -17.09 -9.45 17.41
C ILE A 46 -16.90 -10.89 17.90
N LYS A 47 -17.97 -11.70 17.91
CA LYS A 47 -17.88 -13.13 18.28
C LYS A 47 -16.96 -13.91 17.33
N GLY A 48 -17.00 -13.63 16.04
CA GLY A 48 -16.13 -14.25 15.03
C GLY A 48 -14.65 -13.93 15.27
N ILE A 49 -14.34 -12.66 15.55
CA ILE A 49 -12.97 -12.21 15.87
C ILE A 49 -12.45 -12.92 17.12
N LEU A 50 -13.24 -12.95 18.19
CA LEU A 50 -12.88 -13.61 19.45
C LEU A 50 -12.68 -15.12 19.30
N ALA A 51 -13.51 -15.76 18.46
CA ALA A 51 -13.38 -17.18 18.15
C ALA A 51 -12.13 -17.48 17.31
N ALA A 52 -11.77 -16.58 16.39
CA ALA A 52 -10.57 -16.69 15.58
C ALA A 52 -9.29 -16.27 16.33
N GLY A 53 -9.39 -15.55 17.46
CA GLY A 53 -8.25 -15.05 18.21
C GLY A 53 -7.47 -13.95 17.49
N THR A 54 -8.14 -13.20 16.61
CA THR A 54 -7.49 -12.22 15.71
C THR A 54 -7.58 -10.78 16.23
N GLU A 55 -8.08 -10.55 17.43
CA GLU A 55 -8.26 -9.22 18.01
C GLU A 55 -6.97 -8.39 18.08
N THR A 56 -5.81 -9.03 18.28
CA THR A 56 -4.51 -8.36 18.43
C THR A 56 -3.71 -8.25 17.13
N THR A 57 -4.17 -8.87 16.03
CA THR A 57 -3.45 -8.78 14.75
C THR A 57 -3.37 -7.31 14.32
N PRO A 58 -2.24 -6.81 13.80
CA PRO A 58 -2.20 -5.43 13.30
C PRO A 58 -3.34 -5.19 12.30
N ALA A 59 -3.96 -4.02 12.33
CA ALA A 59 -4.83 -3.62 11.23
C ALA A 59 -4.00 -3.67 9.94
N HIS A 60 -4.59 -4.15 8.84
CA HIS A 60 -3.90 -4.16 7.56
C HIS A 60 -3.54 -2.71 7.23
N ASP A 61 -2.26 -2.37 7.37
CA ASP A 61 -1.74 -1.09 6.93
C ASP A 61 -1.73 -1.12 5.40
N PRO A 62 -2.53 -0.28 4.72
CA PRO A 62 -2.57 -0.25 3.26
C PRO A 62 -1.22 0.15 2.64
N ALA A 63 -0.32 0.76 3.42
CA ALA A 63 1.06 1.04 3.00
C ALA A 63 2.04 -0.10 3.34
N ALA A 64 1.66 -1.04 4.23
CA ALA A 64 2.49 -2.19 4.53
C ALA A 64 2.41 -3.18 3.38
N ARG A 65 3.50 -3.25 2.61
CA ARG A 65 3.66 -4.23 1.53
C ARG A 65 3.43 -5.64 2.10
N PRO A 66 2.49 -6.44 1.56
CA PRO A 66 2.33 -7.82 2.00
C PRO A 66 3.66 -8.54 1.79
N THR A 67 4.17 -9.16 2.86
CA THR A 67 5.40 -9.97 2.78
C THR A 67 5.01 -11.32 2.19
N GLY A 68 4.98 -11.35 0.87
CA GLY A 68 4.51 -12.43 0.01
C GLY A 68 4.36 -11.88 -1.41
N ASP A 69 4.57 -12.72 -2.43
CA ASP A 69 4.29 -12.43 -3.84
C ASP A 69 4.99 -11.17 -4.42
N GLY A 70 5.93 -10.58 -3.68
CA GLY A 70 6.57 -9.30 -4.04
C GLY A 70 5.65 -8.07 -3.98
N GLY A 71 4.49 -8.15 -3.33
CA GLY A 71 3.49 -7.07 -3.38
C GLY A 71 2.67 -7.02 -4.67
N ALA A 72 2.72 -8.06 -5.51
CA ALA A 72 1.88 -8.15 -6.69
C ALA A 72 0.41 -8.31 -6.28
N ALA A 73 -0.40 -7.25 -6.45
CA ALA A 73 -1.84 -7.37 -6.31
C ALA A 73 -2.36 -8.42 -7.31
N ALA A 74 -3.28 -9.29 -6.85
CA ALA A 74 -4.03 -10.16 -7.75
C ALA A 74 -4.61 -9.30 -8.88
N HIS A 75 -4.50 -9.76 -10.13
CA HIS A 75 -4.77 -8.99 -11.37
C HIS A 75 -6.23 -8.54 -11.59
N LEU A 76 -7.01 -8.39 -10.52
CA LEU A 76 -8.41 -7.99 -10.51
C LEU A 76 -8.63 -6.57 -11.03
N HIS A 77 -7.58 -5.73 -11.10
CA HIS A 77 -7.66 -4.32 -11.52
C HIS A 77 -6.83 -3.99 -12.79
N GLY A 78 -6.31 -5.01 -13.48
CA GLY A 78 -5.54 -4.86 -14.71
C GLY A 78 -4.04 -4.57 -14.50
N PRO A 79 -3.22 -4.68 -15.55
CA PRO A 79 -1.75 -4.70 -15.46
C PRO A 79 -1.14 -3.36 -15.06
N SER A 80 -1.85 -2.24 -15.28
CA SER A 80 -1.35 -0.89 -14.99
C SER A 80 -1.00 -0.68 -13.52
N GLN A 81 -1.68 -1.37 -12.60
CA GLN A 81 -1.42 -1.27 -11.16
C GLN A 81 -0.18 -2.05 -10.71
N LEU A 82 0.35 -2.98 -11.52
CA LEU A 82 1.51 -3.79 -11.15
C LEU A 82 2.81 -2.99 -11.16
N PHE A 83 2.90 -1.99 -12.04
CA PHE A 83 4.14 -1.24 -12.28
C PHE A 83 4.17 0.13 -11.59
N ALA A 84 3.11 0.48 -10.85
CA ALA A 84 3.00 1.78 -10.18
C ALA A 84 4.01 1.93 -9.03
N ASP A 85 4.39 0.83 -8.36
CA ASP A 85 5.23 0.83 -7.16
C ASP A 85 6.65 0.27 -7.39
N VAL A 86 7.17 0.34 -8.62
CA VAL A 86 8.54 -0.11 -8.94
C VAL A 86 9.57 0.82 -8.29
N ILE A 87 10.34 0.28 -7.34
CA ILE A 87 11.50 0.99 -6.78
C ILE A 87 12.65 0.91 -7.80
N PRO A 88 13.19 2.04 -8.29
CA PRO A 88 14.36 2.01 -9.16
C PRO A 88 15.57 1.45 -8.40
N LEU A 89 16.22 0.43 -8.98
CA LEU A 89 17.47 -0.11 -8.45
C LEU A 89 18.55 0.97 -8.49
N PRO A 90 19.37 1.17 -7.44
CA PRO A 90 20.49 2.10 -7.50
C PRO A 90 21.45 1.64 -8.62
N THR A 91 21.44 2.39 -9.71
CA THR A 91 22.46 2.26 -10.77
C THR A 91 23.82 2.55 -10.14
N SER A 92 24.79 1.69 -10.39
CA SER A 92 26.19 1.89 -9.98
C SER A 92 26.82 3.03 -10.80
N ALA A 93 26.33 4.26 -10.63
CA ALA A 93 26.94 5.48 -11.15
C ALA A 93 28.14 5.83 -10.27
N GLY A 94 29.23 5.06 -10.41
CA GLY A 94 30.42 5.20 -9.57
C GLY A 94 31.68 4.53 -10.11
N VAL A 95 31.69 4.09 -11.38
CA VAL A 95 32.95 3.75 -12.08
C VAL A 95 33.15 4.80 -13.16
N ALA A 96 33.91 5.83 -12.81
CA ALA A 96 34.37 6.86 -13.73
C ALA A 96 35.08 6.18 -14.91
N ALA A 97 34.53 6.35 -16.11
CA ALA A 97 35.18 5.98 -17.34
C ALA A 97 36.36 6.94 -17.57
N ASP A 98 37.56 6.37 -17.59
CA ASP A 98 38.83 7.01 -17.93
C ASP A 98 38.73 7.75 -19.29
N PRO A 99 39.30 8.96 -19.45
CA PRO A 99 39.31 9.64 -20.74
C PRO A 99 40.41 9.05 -21.65
N PRO A 100 40.13 8.73 -22.93
CA PRO A 100 41.17 8.30 -23.85
C PRO A 100 42.01 9.51 -24.30
N ALA A 101 43.31 9.48 -23.98
CA ALA A 101 44.30 10.44 -24.44
C ALA A 101 44.95 10.02 -25.76
N GLY A 102 45.05 10.97 -26.70
CA GLY A 102 45.96 10.99 -27.86
C GLY A 102 45.44 10.23 -29.10
N THR A 103 45.53 10.71 -30.34
CA THR A 103 46.32 11.78 -30.98
C THR A 103 45.77 11.96 -32.40
N ASP A 104 45.56 13.20 -32.86
CA ASP A 104 45.46 13.53 -34.29
C ASP A 104 46.85 13.37 -34.96
N PRO A 105 46.95 13.07 -36.27
CA PRO A 105 46.98 14.18 -37.24
C PRO A 105 46.37 13.91 -38.64
N ASP A 106 45.74 14.97 -39.15
CA ASP A 106 45.83 15.55 -40.51
C ASP A 106 45.65 14.66 -41.76
N THR A 107 44.65 14.99 -42.61
CA THR A 107 44.82 15.28 -44.05
C THR A 107 43.49 15.78 -44.67
N GLY A 108 43.49 17.04 -45.12
CA GLY A 108 43.00 17.44 -46.45
C GLY A 108 41.52 17.81 -46.65
N THR A 109 41.28 19.13 -46.84
CA THR A 109 40.55 19.78 -47.97
C THR A 109 39.18 19.22 -48.38
N ASP A 110 38.08 19.96 -48.55
CA ASP A 110 37.90 21.35 -48.98
C ASP A 110 36.39 21.73 -48.90
N THR A 111 36.11 23.04 -48.89
CA THR A 111 34.94 23.69 -49.53
C THR A 111 33.54 23.63 -48.87
N ALA A 112 33.29 24.69 -48.07
CA ALA A 112 32.33 25.77 -48.32
C ALA A 112 30.81 25.65 -48.05
N LEU A 113 30.37 26.65 -47.26
CA LEU A 113 29.17 27.50 -47.35
C LEU A 113 27.75 26.92 -47.16
N THR A 114 27.06 27.42 -46.12
CA THR A 114 25.84 28.29 -46.19
C THR A 114 25.11 28.20 -44.83
N SER A 115 25.20 29.19 -43.94
CA SER A 115 24.43 30.45 -43.83
C SER A 115 22.93 30.31 -43.48
N GLN A 116 22.48 31.19 -42.58
CA GLN A 116 21.11 31.57 -42.17
C GLN A 116 20.37 30.72 -41.14
N SER A 117 19.62 31.27 -40.18
CA SER A 117 19.41 32.66 -39.75
C SER A 117 18.74 32.66 -38.38
N VAL A 118 19.12 33.64 -37.56
CA VAL A 118 18.38 34.20 -36.42
C VAL A 118 16.95 34.60 -36.82
N VAL A 119 16.00 34.58 -35.87
CA VAL A 119 15.11 35.72 -35.56
C VAL A 119 14.57 35.55 -34.13
N SER A 120 14.64 36.66 -33.38
CA SER A 120 14.18 36.93 -32.02
C SER A 120 12.66 36.94 -31.84
#